data_AF-A0A7X1IE18-F1
#
_entry.id   AF-A0A7X1IE18-F1
#
_cell.length_a   1.000
_cell.length_b   1.000
_cell.length_c   1.000
_cell.angle_alpha   90.00
_cell.angle_beta   90.00
_cell.angle_gamma   90.00
#
_symmetry.space_group_name_H-M   'P 1'
#
loop_
_entity.id
_entity.type
_entity.pdbx_description
1 polymer ?
#
loop_
_entity_poly.entity_id
_entity_poly.type
_entity_poly.pdbx_seq_one_letter_code
_entity_poly.pdbx_strand_id
1 'polypeptide(L)'
;MEALAQRLVPDEMWEAARPLLPEMPPRPQGGGRAPADARRVMVAVVYVVTSGCAWQQLPSSFGVSVPTAHRWFTRWSSADLWRNLSETTSRTPALAAWTRAVHECAARRAYP
;
A
#
# COMPACT_ATOMS: atom_id res chain seq x y z
N MET A 1 13.13 3.80 9.60
CA MET A 1 11.94 3.50 8.75
C MET A 1 12.32 3.06 7.34
N GLU A 2 13.34 3.65 6.73
CA GLU A 2 13.69 3.41 5.31
C GLU A 2 13.99 1.93 4.99
N ALA A 3 14.77 1.24 5.81
CA ALA A 3 15.04 -0.20 5.62
C ALA A 3 13.77 -1.08 5.70
N LEU A 4 12.83 -0.76 6.59
CA LEU A 4 11.55 -1.47 6.69
C LEU A 4 10.65 -1.15 5.48
N ALA A 5 10.64 0.11 5.04
CA ALA A 5 9.94 0.53 3.85
C ALA A 5 10.44 -0.21 2.60
N GLN A 6 11.76 -0.36 2.43
CA GLN A 6 12.35 -1.10 1.32
C GLN A 6 12.03 -2.60 1.37
N ARG A 7 11.94 -3.19 2.57
CA ARG A 7 11.57 -4.60 2.74
C ARG A 7 10.10 -4.86 2.42
N LEU A 8 9.20 -3.96 2.83
CA LEU A 8 7.76 -4.12 2.64
C LEU A 8 7.33 -3.71 1.22
N VAL A 9 7.89 -2.60 0.74
CA VAL A 9 7.61 -2.01 -0.58
C VAL A 9 8.95 -1.63 -1.22
N PRO A 10 9.62 -2.62 -1.84
CA PRO A 10 10.81 -2.38 -2.66
C PRO A 10 10.54 -1.33 -3.74
N ASP A 11 11.57 -0.62 -4.20
CA ASP A 11 11.43 0.40 -5.25
C ASP A 11 10.74 -0.15 -6.50
N GLU A 12 11.11 -1.36 -6.93
CA GLU A 12 10.53 -2.01 -8.10
C GLU A 12 9.03 -2.30 -7.93
N MET A 13 8.60 -2.71 -6.72
CA MET A 13 7.18 -2.89 -6.40
C MET A 13 6.46 -1.55 -6.39
N TRP A 14 7.10 -0.51 -5.86
CA TRP A 14 6.56 0.85 -5.84
C TRP A 14 6.38 1.40 -7.25
N GLU A 15 7.37 1.26 -8.13
CA GLU A 15 7.28 1.72 -9.52
C GLU A 15 6.21 0.96 -10.32
N ALA A 16 6.01 -0.34 -10.04
CA ALA A 16 4.90 -1.10 -10.62
C ALA A 16 3.53 -0.66 -10.09
N ALA A 17 3.43 -0.29 -8.81
CA ALA A 17 2.18 0.09 -8.18
C ALA A 17 1.76 1.53 -8.49
N ARG A 18 2.71 2.47 -8.59
CA ARG A 18 2.49 3.89 -8.83
C ARG A 18 1.54 4.21 -9.98
N PRO A 19 1.65 3.63 -11.20
CA PRO A 19 0.72 3.90 -12.29
C PRO A 19 -0.68 3.30 -12.10
N LEU A 20 -0.84 2.34 -11.19
CA LEU A 20 -2.11 1.69 -10.87
C LEU A 20 -2.89 2.41 -9.76
N LEU A 21 -2.26 3.38 -9.09
CA LEU A 21 -2.89 4.10 -7.99
C LEU A 21 -4.06 4.96 -8.52
N PRO A 22 -5.28 4.81 -7.98
CA PRO A 22 -6.38 5.67 -8.35
C PRO A 22 -6.07 7.11 -7.95
N GLU A 23 -6.42 8.08 -8.81
CA GLU A 23 -6.24 9.51 -8.52
C GLU A 23 -6.78 9.85 -7.13
N MET A 24 -6.01 10.62 -6.36
CA MET A 24 -6.47 11.12 -5.07
C MET A 24 -7.38 12.32 -5.34
N PRO A 25 -8.57 12.42 -4.71
CA PRO A 25 -9.37 13.63 -4.84
C PRO A 25 -8.53 14.85 -4.39
N PRO A 26 -8.63 15.98 -5.10
CA PRO A 26 -7.86 17.17 -4.77
C PRO A 26 -8.18 17.60 -3.34
N ARG A 27 -7.14 17.86 -2.54
CA ARG A 27 -7.33 18.50 -1.24
C ARG A 27 -7.67 19.98 -1.47
N PRO A 28 -8.69 20.54 -0.81
CA PRO A 28 -9.07 21.95 -0.99
C PRO A 28 -8.05 22.97 -0.45
N GLN A 29 -6.94 22.55 0.16
CA GLN A 29 -5.88 23.45 0.63
C GLN A 29 -4.63 23.33 -0.25
N GLY A 30 -4.45 24.34 -1.13
CA GLY A 30 -3.19 24.62 -1.81
C GLY A 30 -2.11 24.92 -0.77
N GLY A 31 -1.08 24.06 -0.71
CA GLY A 31 -0.04 24.18 0.31
C GLY A 31 1.10 23.19 0.10
N GLY A 32 2.00 23.51 -0.82
CA GLY A 32 3.46 23.49 -0.63
C GLY A 32 4.20 22.32 0.06
N ARG A 33 3.67 21.09 0.09
CA ARG A 33 4.46 19.92 0.49
C ARG A 33 4.11 18.73 -0.39
N ALA A 34 5.15 18.12 -0.97
CA ALA A 34 5.08 16.95 -1.84
C ALA A 34 4.02 15.95 -1.35
N PRO A 35 3.26 15.30 -2.25
CA PRO A 35 2.13 14.44 -1.91
C PRO A 35 2.50 13.57 -0.72
N ALA A 36 1.69 13.55 0.35
CA ALA A 36 1.93 12.66 1.48
C ALA A 36 2.26 11.27 0.91
N ASP A 37 3.52 10.82 1.09
CA ASP A 37 4.16 9.76 0.32
C ASP A 37 3.16 8.62 0.08
N ALA A 38 2.59 8.53 -1.12
CA ALA A 38 1.70 7.43 -1.46
C ALA A 38 2.42 6.09 -1.22
N ARG A 39 3.75 6.11 -1.33
CA ARG A 39 4.65 5.06 -0.87
C ARG A 39 4.61 4.79 0.64
N ARG A 40 4.69 5.81 1.51
CA ARG A 40 4.56 5.62 2.98
C ARG A 40 3.20 5.04 3.35
N VAL A 41 2.13 5.51 2.71
CA VAL A 41 0.80 4.94 2.88
C VAL A 41 0.80 3.48 2.45
N MET A 42 1.41 3.17 1.29
CA MET A 42 1.51 1.80 0.80
C MET A 42 2.29 0.92 1.76
N VAL A 43 3.42 1.40 2.28
CA VAL A 43 4.23 0.70 3.28
C VAL A 43 3.40 0.43 4.55
N ALA A 44 2.66 1.41 5.06
CA ALA A 44 1.81 1.25 6.23
C ALA A 44 0.67 0.24 6.00
N VAL A 45 0.03 0.29 4.84
CA VAL A 45 -1.04 -0.65 4.47
C VAL A 45 -0.49 -2.06 4.30
N VAL A 46 0.60 -2.23 3.55
CA VAL A 46 1.26 -3.53 3.35
C VAL A 46 1.69 -4.11 4.69
N TYR A 47 2.24 -3.31 5.60
CA TYR A 47 2.56 -3.74 6.96
C TYR A 47 1.34 -4.34 7.68
N VAL A 48 0.21 -3.62 7.75
CA VAL A 48 -0.99 -4.09 8.46
C VAL A 48 -1.56 -5.35 7.79
N VAL A 49 -1.60 -5.37 6.46
CA VAL A 49 -2.14 -6.47 5.67
C VAL A 49 -1.32 -7.74 5.87
N THR A 50 -0.01 -7.66 5.75
CA THR A 50 0.91 -8.82 5.85
C THR A 50 1.16 -9.29 7.28
N SER A 51 1.16 -8.37 8.25
CA SER A 51 1.34 -8.74 9.67
C SER A 51 0.08 -9.32 10.32
N GLY A 52 -1.11 -9.10 9.74
CA GLY A 52 -2.37 -9.54 10.36
C GLY A 52 -2.79 -8.70 11.58
N CYS A 53 -2.07 -7.63 11.96
CA CYS A 53 -2.39 -6.84 13.14
C CYS A 53 -3.69 -5.99 12.97
N ALA A 54 -4.32 -5.58 14.07
CA ALA A 54 -5.42 -4.63 13.98
C ALA A 54 -4.94 -3.28 13.42
N TRP A 55 -5.80 -2.55 12.72
CA TRP A 55 -5.49 -1.21 12.19
C TRP A 55 -5.05 -0.22 13.28
N GLN A 56 -5.61 -0.35 14.49
CA GLN A 56 -5.25 0.45 15.67
C GLN A 56 -3.82 0.18 16.17
N GLN A 57 -3.21 -0.94 15.78
CA GLN A 57 -1.84 -1.32 16.12
C GLN A 57 -0.81 -0.81 15.09
N LEU A 58 -1.23 -0.01 14.10
CA LEU A 58 -0.31 0.61 13.16
C LEU A 58 0.64 1.57 13.92
N PRO A 59 1.96 1.34 13.88
CA PRO A 59 2.93 2.21 14.53
C PRO A 59 2.88 3.65 14.00
N SER A 60 2.93 4.63 14.90
CA SER A 60 3.00 6.05 14.53
C SER A 60 4.28 6.41 13.77
N SER A 61 5.32 5.58 13.86
CA SER A 61 6.59 5.74 13.15
C SER A 61 6.45 5.74 11.62
N PHE A 62 5.36 5.21 11.06
CA PHE A 62 5.06 5.30 9.63
C PHE A 62 4.67 6.72 9.19
N GLY A 63 4.34 7.63 10.12
CA GLY A 63 3.90 8.99 9.80
C GLY A 63 2.55 9.02 9.05
N VAL A 64 1.78 7.93 9.11
CA VAL A 64 0.47 7.77 8.49
C VAL A 64 -0.55 7.50 9.58
N SER A 65 -1.63 8.26 9.61
CA SER A 65 -2.73 8.04 10.56
C SER A 65 -3.55 6.81 10.18
N VAL A 66 -4.03 6.08 11.18
CA VAL A 66 -4.87 4.88 10.99
C VAL A 66 -6.06 5.14 10.05
N PRO A 67 -6.84 6.23 10.20
CA PRO A 67 -7.96 6.50 9.31
C PRO A 67 -7.52 6.75 7.86
N THR A 68 -6.34 7.33 7.65
CA THR A 68 -5.79 7.55 6.31
C THR A 68 -5.34 6.23 5.68
N ALA A 69 -4.61 5.40 6.40
CA ALA A 69 -4.20 4.07 5.90
C ALA A 69 -5.42 3.22 5.54
N HIS A 70 -6.43 3.18 6.41
CA HIS A 70 -7.66 2.42 6.17
C HIS A 70 -8.44 2.92 4.94
N ARG A 71 -8.63 4.24 4.79
CA ARG A 71 -9.31 4.82 3.61
C ARG A 71 -8.60 4.45 2.31
N TRP A 72 -7.28 4.51 2.31
CA TRP A 72 -6.48 4.14 1.15
C TRP A 72 -6.56 2.64 0.86
N PHE A 73 -6.48 1.79 1.88
CA PHE A 73 -6.69 0.35 1.72
C PHE A 73 -8.05 0.06 1.08
N THR A 74 -9.14 0.61 1.62
CA THR A 74 -10.47 0.41 1.04
C THR A 74 -10.52 0.87 -0.42
N ARG A 75 -10.02 2.07 -0.72
CA ARG A 75 -9.99 2.61 -2.09
C ARG A 75 -9.19 1.72 -3.05
N TRP A 76 -8.02 1.26 -2.63
CA TRP A 76 -7.14 0.41 -3.43
C TRP A 76 -7.74 -0.98 -3.65
N SER A 77 -8.35 -1.55 -2.62
CA SER A 77 -9.06 -2.82 -2.73
C SER A 77 -10.26 -2.70 -3.68
N SER A 78 -11.05 -1.63 -3.60
CA SER A 78 -12.15 -1.38 -4.54
C SER A 78 -11.70 -1.09 -5.98
N ALA A 79 -10.45 -0.65 -6.17
CA ALA A 79 -9.84 -0.39 -7.48
C ALA A 79 -9.02 -1.59 -7.99
N ASP A 80 -9.12 -2.76 -7.34
CA ASP A 80 -8.37 -3.97 -7.70
C ASP A 80 -6.83 -3.81 -7.75
N LEU A 81 -6.29 -2.83 -7.01
CA LEU A 81 -4.86 -2.51 -7.02
C LEU A 81 -4.00 -3.75 -6.73
N TRP A 82 -4.40 -4.54 -5.73
CA TRP A 82 -3.61 -5.69 -5.27
C TRP A 82 -3.53 -6.79 -6.32
N ARG A 83 -4.64 -7.08 -7.01
CA ARG A 83 -4.68 -8.04 -8.12
C ARG A 83 -3.80 -7.54 -9.26
N ASN A 84 -4.05 -6.31 -9.72
CA ASN A 84 -3.32 -5.71 -10.84
C ASN A 84 -1.81 -5.64 -10.57
N LEU A 85 -1.42 -5.38 -9.32
CA LEU A 85 -0.01 -5.36 -8.90
C LEU A 85 0.61 -6.76 -8.98
N SER A 86 -0.09 -7.79 -8.49
CA SER A 86 0.38 -9.18 -8.56
C SER A 86 0.53 -9.69 -10.00
N GLU A 87 -0.36 -9.27 -10.89
CA GLU A 87 -0.30 -9.60 -12.31
C GLU A 87 0.84 -8.85 -13.01
N THR A 88 1.03 -7.57 -12.71
CA THR A 88 2.09 -6.73 -13.31
C THR A 88 3.48 -7.24 -12.94
N THR A 89 3.69 -7.64 -11.69
CA THR A 89 4.99 -8.17 -11.23
C THR A 89 5.16 -9.67 -11.42
N SER A 90 4.18 -10.36 -12.03
CA SER A 90 4.21 -11.81 -12.23
C SER A 90 5.43 -12.32 -13.01
N ARG A 91 5.97 -11.47 -13.90
CA ARG A 91 7.16 -11.75 -14.72
C ARG A 91 8.49 -11.49 -13.99
N THR A 92 8.45 -10.90 -12.80
CA THR A 92 9.63 -10.59 -11.99
C THR A 92 9.69 -11.57 -10.81
N PRO A 93 10.52 -12.63 -10.86
CA PRO A 93 10.53 -13.68 -9.83
C PRO A 93 10.78 -13.14 -8.42
N ALA A 94 11.61 -12.09 -8.30
CA ALA A 94 11.93 -11.45 -7.03
C ALA A 94 10.70 -10.79 -6.34
N LEU A 95 9.69 -10.38 -7.10
CA LEU A 95 8.49 -9.71 -6.57
C LEU A 95 7.24 -10.56 -6.66
N ALA A 96 7.14 -11.49 -7.62
CA ALA A 96 5.92 -12.23 -7.93
C ALA A 96 5.35 -13.00 -6.71
N ALA A 97 6.22 -13.67 -5.94
CA ALA A 97 5.79 -14.39 -4.74
C ALA A 97 5.30 -13.42 -3.65
N TRP A 98 6.00 -12.28 -3.48
CA TRP A 98 5.66 -11.28 -2.47
C TRP A 98 4.36 -10.54 -2.78
N THR A 99 4.19 -10.04 -4.00
CA THR A 99 2.98 -9.31 -4.40
C THR A 99 1.75 -10.21 -4.42
N ARG A 100 1.91 -11.49 -4.78
CA ARG A 100 0.83 -12.50 -4.63
C ARG A 100 0.43 -12.68 -3.17
N ALA A 101 1.40 -12.86 -2.26
CA ALA A 101 1.11 -12.99 -0.84
C ALA A 101 0.41 -11.73 -0.27
N VAL A 102 0.84 -10.54 -0.68
CA VAL A 102 0.18 -9.28 -0.32
C VAL A 102 -1.26 -9.25 -0.83
N HIS A 103 -1.51 -9.66 -2.07
CA HIS A 103 -2.85 -9.75 -2.64
C HIS A 103 -3.75 -10.72 -1.86
N GLU A 104 -3.24 -11.92 -1.54
CA GLU A 104 -3.98 -12.91 -0.75
C GLU A 104 -4.32 -12.38 0.66
N CYS A 105 -3.35 -11.76 1.34
CA CYS A 105 -3.59 -11.14 2.65
C CYS A 105 -4.58 -9.97 2.57
N ALA A 106 -4.52 -9.15 1.51
CA ALA A 106 -5.43 -8.04 1.30
C ALA A 106 -6.85 -8.54 1.05
N ALA A 107 -7.01 -9.57 0.22
CA ALA A 107 -8.29 -10.19 -0.11
C ALA A 107 -9.00 -10.72 1.15
N ARG A 108 -8.27 -11.42 2.04
CA ARG A 108 -8.81 -11.91 3.34
C ARG A 108 -9.33 -10.81 4.26
N ARG A 109 -8.87 -9.57 4.10
CA ARG A 109 -9.30 -8.41 4.90
C ARG A 109 -10.36 -7.56 4.23
N ALA A 110 -10.37 -7.51 2.89
CA ALA A 110 -11.31 -6.69 2.13
C ALA A 110 -12.71 -7.30 2.07
N TYR A 111 -12.80 -8.64 2.11
CA TYR A 111 -14.03 -9.40 2.05
C TYR A 111 -14.08 -10.38 3.24
N PRO A 112 -14.53 -9.94 4.44
CA PRO A 112 -14.72 -10.83 5.58
C PRO A 112 -15.88 -11.80 5.38
#